data_AF-A0A538NN66-F1
#
_entry.id   AF-A0A538NN66-F1
#
_cell.length_a   1.000
_cell.length_b   1.000
_cell.length_c   1.000
_cell.angle_alpha   90.00
_cell.angle_beta   90.00
_cell.angle_gamma   90.00
#
_symmetry.space_group_name_H-M   'P 1'
#
loop_
_entity.id
_entity.type
_entity.pdbx_description
1 polymer ?
#
loop_
_entity_poly.entity_id
_entity_poly.type
_entity_poly.pdbx_seq_one_letter_code
_entity_poly.pdbx_strand_id
1 'polypeptide(L)'
;MATNSPNLISLPSARPETGISYTANDSQIASAISQAQENLLRQQKPDGHWCGELFVDSTLCSDYVLYLHWLGEVDRDLQERCTQHILQRQLPDGGWNIYFGGPSEINASVKAYFALKLAGYSADLPFMREARANILRLGGVPRVNTF
;
A
#
# COMPACT_ATOMS: atom_id res chain seq x y z
N MET A 1 -18.74 5.25 -5.73
CA MET A 1 -19.64 4.40 -4.93
C MET A 1 -18.90 3.11 -4.64
N ALA A 2 -18.33 2.99 -3.44
CA ALA A 2 -17.55 1.81 -3.07
C ALA A 2 -18.50 0.65 -2.75
N THR A 3 -18.32 -0.46 -3.46
CA THR A 3 -19.03 -1.71 -3.22
C THR A 3 -18.60 -2.25 -1.85
N ASN A 4 -19.49 -2.18 -0.88
CA ASN A 4 -19.28 -2.68 0.47
C ASN A 4 -19.34 -4.22 0.42
N SER A 5 -18.19 -4.88 0.33
CA SER A 5 -18.10 -6.34 0.33
C SER A 5 -18.58 -6.87 1.69
N PRO A 6 -19.67 -7.68 1.74
CA PRO A 6 -20.39 -7.98 2.99
C PRO A 6 -19.67 -8.93 3.96
N ASN A 7 -18.41 -9.29 3.72
CA ASN A 7 -17.71 -10.37 4.44
C ASN A 7 -16.39 -9.95 5.13
N LEU A 8 -16.11 -8.65 5.26
CA LEU A 8 -14.95 -8.18 6.00
C LEU A 8 -15.31 -7.97 7.47
N ILE A 9 -14.85 -8.87 8.34
CA ILE A 9 -14.87 -8.65 9.79
C ILE A 9 -13.79 -7.62 10.10
N SER A 10 -14.19 -6.37 10.37
CA SER A 10 -13.28 -5.34 10.89
C SER A 10 -12.89 -5.66 12.33
N LEU A 11 -11.61 -5.94 12.57
CA LEU A 11 -11.07 -6.08 13.91
C LEU A 11 -10.73 -4.70 14.46
N PRO A 12 -11.23 -4.30 15.64
CA PRO A 12 -10.81 -3.05 16.28
C PRO A 12 -9.31 -3.11 16.61
N SER A 13 -8.56 -2.08 16.21
CA SER A 13 -7.11 -1.99 16.40
C SER A 13 -6.69 -1.69 17.85
N ALA A 14 -7.64 -1.49 18.77
CA ALA A 14 -7.36 -1.17 20.16
C ALA A 14 -7.35 -2.42 21.04
N ARG A 15 -6.32 -2.53 21.88
CA ARG A 15 -6.28 -3.51 22.98
C ARG A 15 -7.42 -3.18 23.95
N PRO A 16 -8.30 -4.13 24.33
CA PRO A 16 -9.28 -3.86 25.38
C PRO A 16 -8.54 -3.48 26.68
N GLU A 17 -8.88 -2.35 27.29
CA GLU A 17 -8.26 -1.86 28.53
C GLU A 17 -8.63 -2.67 29.79
N THR A 18 -9.32 -3.80 29.65
CA THR A 18 -9.78 -4.60 30.78
C THR A 18 -9.13 -5.98 30.79
N GLY A 19 -8.33 -6.24 31.83
CA GLY A 19 -7.71 -7.53 32.13
C GLY A 19 -8.73 -8.58 32.58
N ILE A 20 -9.70 -8.89 31.72
CA ILE A 20 -10.64 -9.99 31.93
C ILE A 20 -9.93 -11.28 31.52
N SER A 21 -9.69 -12.15 32.49
CA SER A 21 -9.14 -13.49 32.23
C SER A 21 -10.21 -14.32 31.54
N TYR A 22 -10.00 -14.64 30.26
CA TYR A 22 -10.89 -15.50 29.49
C TYR A 22 -10.75 -16.94 29.96
N THR A 23 -11.84 -17.53 30.45
CA THR A 23 -11.86 -18.98 30.74
C THR A 23 -12.08 -19.74 29.43
N ALA A 24 -11.39 -20.87 29.23
CA ALA A 24 -11.45 -21.68 28.01
C ALA A 24 -12.87 -22.19 27.65
N ASN A 25 -13.83 -22.08 28.57
CA ASN A 25 -15.22 -22.49 28.40
C ASN A 25 -16.16 -21.34 27.98
N ASP A 26 -15.62 -20.17 27.62
CA ASP A 26 -16.45 -19.08 27.15
C ASP A 26 -17.09 -19.42 25.80
N SER A 27 -18.41 -19.67 25.82
CA SER A 27 -19.22 -19.99 24.64
C SER A 27 -19.10 -18.95 23.53
N GLN A 28 -18.84 -17.68 23.88
CA GLN A 28 -18.68 -16.61 22.90
C GLN A 28 -17.35 -16.75 22.15
N ILE A 29 -16.27 -17.12 22.86
CA ILE A 29 -14.96 -17.40 22.25
C ILE A 29 -15.05 -18.62 21.34
N ALA A 30 -15.69 -19.71 21.78
CA ALA A 30 -15.86 -20.91 20.98
C ALA A 30 -16.66 -20.63 19.68
N SER A 31 -17.71 -19.82 19.77
CA SER A 31 -18.48 -19.38 18.61
C SER A 31 -17.64 -18.53 17.66
N ALA A 32 -16.87 -17.57 18.19
CA ALA A 32 -16.01 -16.72 17.38
C ALA A 32 -14.92 -17.53 16.64
N ILE A 33 -14.31 -18.51 17.31
CA ILE A 33 -13.33 -19.43 16.70
C ILE A 33 -13.99 -20.22 15.56
N SER A 34 -15.16 -20.81 15.81
CA SER A 34 -15.87 -21.62 14.81
C SER A 34 -16.21 -20.80 13.56
N GLN A 35 -16.70 -19.57 13.74
CA GLN A 35 -17.00 -18.65 12.63
C GLN A 35 -15.75 -18.22 11.87
N ALA A 36 -14.64 -17.94 12.56
CA ALA A 36 -13.37 -17.58 11.93
C ALA A 36 -12.79 -18.75 11.10
N GLN A 37 -12.85 -19.98 11.64
CA GLN A 37 -12.43 -21.18 10.94
C GLN A 37 -13.28 -21.42 9.69
N GLU A 38 -14.61 -21.34 9.81
CA GLU A 38 -15.50 -21.49 8.66
C GLU A 38 -15.21 -20.44 7.59
N ASN A 39 -15.02 -19.18 7.98
CA ASN A 39 -14.69 -18.11 7.05
C ASN A 39 -13.35 -18.34 6.33
N LEU A 40 -12.33 -18.80 7.05
CA LEU A 40 -11.02 -19.06 6.46
C LEU A 40 -11.11 -20.26 5.50
N LEU A 41 -11.71 -21.38 5.92
CA LEU A 41 -11.85 -22.57 5.08
C LEU A 41 -12.69 -22.31 3.82
N ARG A 42 -13.73 -21.46 3.90
CA ARG A 42 -14.51 -21.04 2.71
C ARG A 42 -13.69 -20.28 1.66
N GLN A 43 -12.56 -19.67 2.05
CA GLN A 43 -11.67 -18.95 1.14
C GLN A 43 -10.57 -19.84 0.53
N GLN A 44 -10.42 -21.09 1.00
CA GLN A 44 -9.42 -22.02 0.49
C GLN A 44 -9.71 -22.38 -0.98
N LYS A 45 -8.67 -22.40 -1.81
CA LYS A 45 -8.77 -22.82 -3.21
C LYS A 45 -8.87 -24.35 -3.32
N PRO A 46 -9.35 -24.91 -4.45
CA PRO A 46 -9.55 -26.35 -4.60
C PRO A 46 -8.30 -27.23 -4.40
N ASP A 47 -7.12 -26.68 -4.60
CA ASP A 47 -5.80 -27.30 -4.40
C ASP A 47 -5.23 -27.10 -2.98
N GLY A 48 -6.00 -26.46 -2.09
CA GLY A 48 -5.69 -26.35 -0.66
C GLY A 48 -4.96 -25.09 -0.22
N HIS A 49 -4.58 -24.18 -1.12
CA HIS A 49 -3.91 -22.93 -0.74
C HIS A 49 -4.90 -21.79 -0.42
N TRP A 50 -4.39 -20.73 0.22
CA TRP A 50 -5.09 -19.45 0.38
C TRP A 50 -4.36 -18.38 -0.42
N CYS A 51 -5.13 -17.50 -1.06
CA CYS A 51 -4.61 -16.37 -1.80
C CYS A 51 -5.27 -15.10 -1.27
N GLY A 52 -4.49 -14.25 -0.63
CA GLY A 52 -4.88 -12.92 -0.16
C GLY A 52 -4.11 -11.84 -0.89
N GLU A 53 -4.66 -10.63 -0.92
CA GLU A 53 -3.97 -9.47 -1.47
C GLU A 53 -2.79 -9.09 -0.56
N LEU A 54 -1.60 -8.99 -1.14
CA LEU A 54 -0.42 -8.47 -0.45
C LEU A 54 -0.33 -6.96 -0.70
N PHE A 55 -0.81 -6.19 0.27
CA PHE A 55 -0.70 -4.73 0.22
C PHE A 55 0.74 -4.30 0.49
N VAL A 56 1.28 -3.53 -0.43
CA VAL A 56 2.61 -2.92 -0.35
C VAL A 56 2.52 -1.43 -0.65
N ASP A 57 3.64 -0.74 -0.47
CA ASP A 57 3.78 0.67 -0.84
C ASP A 57 3.80 0.90 -2.37
N SER A 58 3.99 2.15 -2.78
CA SER A 58 4.01 2.55 -4.19
C SER A 58 5.31 2.17 -4.93
N THR A 59 6.33 1.62 -4.25
CA THR A 59 7.65 1.42 -4.84
C THR A 59 7.63 0.37 -5.93
N LEU A 60 6.87 -0.73 -5.78
CA LEU A 60 6.76 -1.74 -6.85
C LEU A 60 6.21 -1.15 -8.14
N CYS A 61 5.16 -0.33 -8.07
CA CYS A 61 4.63 0.35 -9.26
C CYS A 61 5.63 1.36 -9.83
N SER A 62 6.37 2.05 -8.96
CA SER A 62 7.37 3.04 -9.37
C SER A 62 8.54 2.39 -10.11
N ASP A 63 9.08 1.31 -9.54
CA ASP A 63 10.20 0.55 -10.10
C ASP A 63 9.78 -0.16 -11.39
N TYR A 64 8.53 -0.62 -11.48
CA TYR A 64 8.02 -1.24 -12.69
C TYR A 64 7.89 -0.24 -13.86
N VAL A 65 7.38 0.99 -13.59
CA VAL A 65 7.37 2.06 -14.60
C VAL A 65 8.80 2.38 -15.05
N LEU A 66 9.74 2.52 -14.11
CA LEU A 66 11.15 2.76 -14.43
C LEU A 66 11.71 1.63 -15.32
N TYR A 67 11.42 0.37 -14.99
CA TYR A 67 11.85 -0.80 -15.73
C TYR A 67 11.33 -0.82 -17.17
N LEU A 68 10.04 -0.54 -17.39
CA LEU A 68 9.45 -0.48 -18.74
C LEU A 68 10.11 0.60 -19.60
N HIS A 69 10.37 1.79 -19.01
CA HIS A 69 11.09 2.86 -19.68
C HIS A 69 12.54 2.48 -19.98
N TRP A 70 13.21 1.78 -19.07
CA TRP A 70 14.57 1.30 -19.28
C TRP A 70 14.66 0.27 -20.43
N LEU A 71 13.68 -0.62 -20.55
CA LEU A 71 13.57 -1.55 -21.68
C LEU A 71 13.21 -0.86 -23.01
N GLY A 72 12.64 0.34 -22.97
CA GLY A 72 12.04 0.98 -24.13
C GLY A 72 10.70 0.34 -24.57
N GLU A 73 10.13 -0.52 -23.72
CA GLU A 73 8.91 -1.31 -23.98
C GLU A 73 7.75 -0.82 -23.10
N VAL A 74 7.37 0.45 -23.26
CA VAL A 74 6.32 1.06 -22.42
C VAL A 74 4.94 0.57 -22.83
N ASP A 75 4.37 -0.32 -22.02
CA ASP A 75 2.92 -0.61 -22.00
C ASP A 75 2.19 0.57 -21.35
N ARG A 76 1.40 1.30 -22.14
CA ARG A 76 0.70 2.50 -21.69
C ARG A 76 -0.44 2.21 -20.71
N ASP A 77 -1.16 1.12 -20.92
CA ASP A 77 -2.31 0.78 -20.07
C ASP A 77 -1.82 0.33 -18.69
N LEU A 78 -0.74 -0.45 -18.66
CA LEU A 78 -0.10 -0.86 -17.42
C LEU A 78 0.57 0.31 -16.70
N GLN A 79 1.27 1.18 -17.44
CA GLN A 79 1.84 2.41 -16.88
C GLN A 79 0.75 3.28 -16.24
N GLU A 80 -0.38 3.48 -16.91
CA GLU A 80 -1.48 4.30 -16.38
C GLU A 80 -2.05 3.71 -15.08
N ARG A 81 -2.19 2.39 -14.99
CA ARG A 81 -2.61 1.73 -13.75
C ARG A 81 -1.58 1.92 -12.62
N CYS A 82 -0.29 1.80 -12.93
CA CYS A 82 0.78 2.03 -11.97
C CYS A 82 0.82 3.49 -11.49
N THR A 83 0.69 4.46 -12.39
CA THR A 83 0.71 5.90 -12.02
C THR A 83 -0.50 6.27 -11.19
N GLN A 84 -1.70 5.77 -11.52
CA GLN A 84 -2.89 5.95 -10.68
C GLN A 84 -2.68 5.37 -9.28
N HIS A 85 -2.07 4.18 -9.17
CA HIS A 85 -1.75 3.57 -7.89
C HIS A 85 -0.77 4.41 -7.06
N ILE A 86 0.26 4.98 -7.71
CA ILE A 86 1.24 5.88 -7.08
C ILE A 86 0.54 7.17 -6.60
N LEU A 87 -0.26 7.81 -7.45
CA LEU A 87 -0.96 9.07 -7.14
C LEU A 87 -1.91 8.94 -5.96
N GLN A 88 -2.65 7.82 -5.86
CA GLN A 88 -3.57 7.57 -4.75
C GLN A 88 -2.89 7.45 -3.38
N ARG A 89 -1.56 7.27 -3.34
CA ARG A 89 -0.77 7.05 -2.13
C ARG A 89 0.08 8.25 -1.72
N GLN A 90 0.02 9.35 -2.47
CA GLN A 90 0.74 10.56 -2.09
C GLN A 90 0.17 11.10 -0.77
N LEU A 91 1.07 11.41 0.17
CA LEU A 91 0.72 11.95 1.47
C LEU A 91 0.41 13.46 1.39
N PRO A 92 -0.27 14.03 2.39
CA PRO A 92 -0.57 15.47 2.42
C PRO A 92 0.66 16.38 2.38
N ASP A 93 1.83 15.89 2.81
CA ASP A 93 3.12 16.61 2.74
C ASP A 93 3.85 16.39 1.40
N GLY A 94 3.21 15.73 0.43
CA GLY A 94 3.68 15.51 -0.93
C GLY A 94 4.58 14.30 -1.15
N GLY A 95 5.04 13.62 -0.09
CA GLY A 95 5.88 12.42 -0.24
C GLY A 95 5.08 11.11 -0.23
N TRP A 96 5.79 9.99 -0.09
CA TRP A 96 5.24 8.63 -0.04
C TRP A 96 5.86 7.86 1.12
N ASN A 97 5.10 6.99 1.77
CA ASN A 97 5.56 6.12 2.85
C ASN A 97 5.75 4.67 2.38
N ILE A 98 6.41 3.87 3.23
CA ILE A 98 6.66 2.43 3.00
C ILE A 98 5.77 1.51 3.86
N TYR A 99 4.93 2.08 4.72
CA TYR A 99 3.95 1.35 5.52
C TYR A 99 2.74 2.24 5.83
N PHE A 100 1.59 1.61 6.11
CA PHE A 100 0.33 2.32 6.36
C PHE A 100 0.43 3.28 7.55
N GLY A 101 0.06 4.54 7.34
CA GLY A 101 0.12 5.60 8.36
C GLY A 101 1.55 6.09 8.68
N GLY A 102 2.57 5.62 7.97
CA GLY A 102 3.94 6.09 8.12
C GLY A 102 4.19 7.49 7.55
N PRO A 103 5.29 8.15 7.93
CA PRO A 103 5.71 9.42 7.35
C PRO A 103 6.28 9.22 5.94
N SER A 104 6.41 10.33 5.21
CA SER A 104 7.17 10.35 3.96
C SER A 104 8.59 9.80 4.14
N GLU A 105 8.97 8.90 3.25
CA GLU A 105 10.23 8.19 3.23
C GLU A 105 10.97 8.55 1.92
N ILE A 106 12.29 8.78 2.01
CA ILE A 106 13.06 9.38 0.93
C ILE A 106 13.13 8.50 -0.32
N ASN A 107 13.29 7.19 -0.16
CA ASN A 107 13.38 6.24 -1.28
C ASN A 107 12.06 6.13 -2.00
N ALA A 108 10.99 5.90 -1.25
CA ALA A 108 9.64 5.82 -1.81
C ALA A 108 9.26 7.11 -2.55
N SER A 109 9.57 8.26 -1.96
CA SER A 109 9.24 9.56 -2.54
C SER A 109 10.02 9.84 -3.83
N VAL A 110 11.33 9.57 -3.86
CA VAL A 110 12.15 9.76 -5.07
C VAL A 110 11.71 8.83 -6.19
N LYS A 111 11.47 7.54 -5.89
CA LYS A 111 11.01 6.54 -6.87
C LYS A 111 9.65 6.94 -7.47
N ALA A 112 8.68 7.31 -6.63
CA ALA A 112 7.36 7.75 -7.06
C ALA A 112 7.44 9.00 -7.95
N TYR A 113 8.17 10.02 -7.51
CA TYR A 113 8.35 11.25 -8.28
C TYR A 113 9.00 11.00 -9.64
N PHE A 114 10.01 10.13 -9.69
CA PHE A 114 10.70 9.83 -10.93
C PHE A 114 9.83 9.02 -11.90
N ALA A 115 9.12 8.01 -11.41
CA ALA A 115 8.17 7.24 -12.20
C ALA A 115 7.06 8.12 -12.81
N LEU A 116 6.51 9.06 -12.03
CA LEU A 116 5.53 10.02 -12.54
C LEU A 116 6.14 10.93 -13.62
N LYS A 117 7.37 11.41 -13.45
CA LYS A 117 8.05 12.17 -14.52
C LYS A 117 8.23 11.37 -15.80
N LEU A 118 8.64 10.10 -15.70
CA LEU A 118 8.79 9.20 -16.86
C LEU A 118 7.44 8.99 -17.57
N ALA A 119 6.36 8.86 -16.80
CA ALA A 119 5.01 8.75 -17.34
C ALA A 119 4.45 10.05 -17.95
N GLY A 120 5.21 11.15 -17.94
CA GLY A 120 4.84 12.41 -18.61
C GLY A 120 4.21 13.46 -17.69
N TYR A 121 4.14 13.24 -16.38
CA TYR A 121 3.64 14.25 -15.45
C TYR A 121 4.65 15.40 -15.33
N SER A 122 4.19 16.62 -15.64
CA SER A 122 5.03 17.82 -15.56
C SER A 122 5.46 18.10 -14.12
N ALA A 123 6.74 18.42 -13.94
CA ALA A 123 7.31 18.82 -12.65
C ALA A 123 6.68 20.11 -12.07
N ASP A 124 5.94 20.86 -12.89
CA ASP A 124 5.25 22.08 -12.50
C ASP A 124 3.83 21.87 -11.97
N LEU A 125 3.29 20.65 -12.06
CA LEU A 125 2.00 20.33 -11.46
C LEU A 125 2.07 20.56 -9.94
N PRO A 126 1.01 21.09 -9.30
CA PRO A 126 1.05 21.44 -7.87
C PRO A 126 1.52 20.29 -6.98
N PHE A 127 0.99 19.08 -7.20
CA PHE A 127 1.35 17.90 -6.42
C PHE A 127 2.78 17.39 -6.69
N MET A 128 3.32 17.63 -7.90
CA MET A 128 4.71 17.33 -8.26
C MET A 128 5.67 18.34 -7.61
N ARG A 129 5.27 19.61 -7.49
CA ARG A 129 6.07 20.61 -6.78
C ARG A 129 6.17 20.29 -5.28
N GLU A 130 5.06 19.87 -4.67
CA GLU A 130 5.06 19.45 -3.28
C GLU A 130 5.93 18.20 -3.05
N ALA A 131 5.81 17.20 -3.94
CA ALA A 131 6.71 16.03 -3.93
C ALA A 131 8.19 16.43 -3.99
N ARG A 132 8.55 17.35 -4.89
CA ARG A 132 9.92 17.85 -5.01
C ARG A 132 10.37 18.56 -3.73
N ALA A 133 9.53 19.41 -3.15
CA ALA A 133 9.84 20.12 -1.91
C ALA A 133 10.05 19.13 -0.75
N ASN A 134 9.19 18.11 -0.65
CA ASN A 134 9.31 17.03 0.31
C ASN A 134 10.65 16.28 0.18
N ILE A 135 10.97 15.81 -1.03
CA ILE A 135 12.23 15.12 -1.33
C ILE A 135 13.44 15.96 -0.92
N LEU A 136 13.43 17.26 -1.23
CA LEU A 136 14.53 18.16 -0.86
C LEU A 136 14.64 18.33 0.67
N ARG A 137 13.51 18.44 1.39
CA ARG A 137 13.47 18.48 2.86
C ARG A 137 14.02 17.20 3.49
N LEU A 138 13.82 16.06 2.86
CA LEU A 138 14.37 14.76 3.29
C LEU A 138 15.85 14.55 2.91
N GLY A 139 16.48 15.56 2.29
CA GLY A 139 17.90 15.56 1.92
C GLY A 139 18.20 15.06 0.50
N GLY A 140 17.17 14.82 -0.31
CA GLY A 140 17.28 14.55 -1.73
C GLY A 140 17.91 13.20 -2.08
N VAL A 141 18.26 13.06 -3.36
CA VAL A 141 18.85 11.84 -3.94
C VAL A 141 20.05 11.30 -3.15
N PRO A 142 20.97 12.11 -2.60
CA PRO A 142 22.09 11.59 -1.80
C PRO A 142 21.70 10.84 -0.51
N ARG A 143 20.44 10.95 -0.07
CA ARG A 143 19.90 10.24 1.10
C ARG A 143 19.11 8.99 0.74
N VAL A 144 18.95 8.71 -0.55
CA VAL A 144 18.37 7.46 -1.06
C VAL A 144 19.36 6.33 -0.77
N ASN A 145 18.84 5.18 -0.36
CA ASN A 145 19.58 3.95 -0.20
C ASN A 145 19.92 3.33 -1.58
N THR A 146 20.59 2.19 -1.59
CA THR A 146 21.04 1.55 -2.85
C THR A 146 19.99 0.65 -3.50
N PHE A 147 18.75 0.64 -3.02
CA PHE A 147 17.69 -0.30 -3.41
C PHE A 147 16.48 0.39 -4.04
#